data_AF-A0AAU1U6F8-F1
#
_entry.id   AF-A0AAU1U6F8-F1
#
_cell.length_a   1.000
_cell.length_b   1.000
_cell.length_c   1.000
_cell.angle_alpha   90.00
_cell.angle_beta   90.00
_cell.angle_gamma   90.00
#
_symmetry.space_group_name_H-M   'P 1'
#
loop_
_entity.id
_entity.type
_entity.pdbx_description
1 polymer ?
#
loop_
_entity_poly.entity_id
_entity_poly.type
_entity_poly.pdbx_seq_one_letter_code
_entity_poly.pdbx_strand_id
1 'polypeptide(L)'
;MIAYVEWDRAEVVEQARAAGRYQRIRRPLVIADPSRPHVVHRLSAGGVHRKRLQEFSPVERRRLLRETEDGLEPAMLWLNENGLPMSVSGWQAVFSTANDRCHALDRAVGPGCMGARCMEPTTSPP
;
A
#
# COMPACT_ATOMS: atom_id res chain seq x y z
N MET A 1 -10.99 -4.01 -4.56
CA MET A 1 -9.55 -4.04 -4.94
C MET A 1 -9.33 -3.53 -6.36
N ILE A 2 -10.19 -3.92 -7.32
CA ILE A 2 -10.16 -3.40 -8.70
C ILE A 2 -10.23 -1.86 -8.74
N ALA A 3 -11.20 -1.25 -8.05
CA ALA A 3 -11.34 0.22 -8.01
C ALA A 3 -10.08 0.98 -7.54
N TYR A 4 -9.40 0.49 -6.50
CA TYR A 4 -8.13 1.10 -6.04
C TYR A 4 -7.04 1.01 -7.11
N VAL A 5 -6.90 -0.14 -7.78
CA VAL A 5 -5.86 -0.32 -8.80
C VAL A 5 -6.13 0.55 -10.03
N GLU A 6 -7.39 0.59 -10.47
CA GLU A 6 -7.81 1.29 -11.69
C GLU A 6 -7.81 2.82 -11.53
N TRP A 7 -8.12 3.33 -10.34
CA TRP A 7 -8.26 4.77 -10.12
C TRP A 7 -7.18 5.30 -9.19
N ASP A 8 -7.30 5.04 -7.88
CA ASP A 8 -6.45 5.67 -6.87
C ASP A 8 -4.94 5.40 -7.12
N ARG A 9 -4.59 4.14 -7.35
CA ARG A 9 -3.21 3.72 -7.62
C ARG A 9 -2.73 4.27 -8.96
N ALA A 10 -3.55 4.17 -10.00
CA ALA A 10 -3.20 4.65 -11.32
C ALA A 10 -2.88 6.15 -11.27
N GLU A 11 -3.73 6.95 -10.63
CA GLU A 11 -3.53 8.38 -10.47
C GLU A 11 -2.21 8.73 -9.77
N VAL A 12 -1.92 8.13 -8.61
CA VAL A 12 -0.67 8.45 -7.89
C VAL A 12 0.57 7.95 -8.63
N VAL A 13 0.47 6.88 -9.43
CA VAL A 13 1.55 6.39 -10.29
C VAL A 13 1.82 7.37 -11.42
N GLU A 14 0.77 7.84 -12.11
CA GLU A 14 0.90 8.84 -13.17
C GLU A 14 1.56 10.12 -12.65
N GLN A 15 1.08 10.64 -11.51
CA GLN A 15 1.65 11.84 -10.88
C GLN A 15 3.12 11.63 -10.50
N ALA A 16 3.47 10.48 -9.91
CA ALA A 16 4.83 10.17 -9.51
C ALA A 16 5.77 10.00 -10.71
N ARG A 17 5.26 9.43 -11.81
CA ARG A 17 5.99 9.28 -13.06
C ARG A 17 6.24 10.63 -13.72
N ALA A 18 5.22 11.47 -13.85
CA ALA A 18 5.33 12.84 -14.36
C ALA A 18 6.33 13.67 -13.54
N ALA A 19 6.35 13.48 -12.22
CA ALA A 19 7.33 14.11 -11.34
C ALA A 19 8.75 13.50 -11.43
N GLY A 20 8.97 12.43 -12.20
CA GLY A 20 10.25 11.74 -12.37
C GLY A 20 10.73 11.02 -11.10
N ARG A 21 9.82 10.64 -10.19
CA ARG A 21 10.20 10.09 -8.87
C ARG A 21 10.89 8.74 -8.99
N TYR A 22 10.46 7.88 -9.92
CA TYR A 22 10.98 6.53 -10.08
C TYR A 22 12.41 6.50 -10.62
N GLN A 23 12.77 7.43 -11.51
CA GLN A 23 14.12 7.57 -12.04
C GLN A 23 15.14 7.98 -10.96
N ARG A 24 14.68 8.64 -9.89
CA ARG A 24 15.53 9.06 -8.77
C ARG A 24 15.77 7.97 -7.72
N ILE A 25 15.10 6.81 -7.83
CA ILE A 25 15.29 5.70 -6.90
C ILE A 25 16.72 5.17 -7.01
N ARG A 26 17.44 5.13 -5.89
CA ARG A 26 18.82 4.64 -5.85
C ARG A 26 18.86 3.11 -5.99
N ARG A 27 19.66 2.64 -6.94
CA ARG A 27 19.88 1.20 -7.23
C ARG A 27 18.55 0.48 -7.50
N PRO A 28 17.77 0.92 -8.50
CA PRO A 28 16.46 0.35 -8.78
C PRO A 28 16.60 -1.11 -9.22
N LEU A 29 15.56 -1.88 -8.96
CA LEU A 29 15.44 -3.28 -9.38
C LEU A 29 14.28 -3.34 -10.37
N VAL A 30 14.51 -3.74 -11.60
CA VAL A 30 13.49 -3.66 -12.67
C VAL A 30 13.11 -5.05 -13.14
N ILE A 31 11.82 -5.35 -13.13
CA ILE A 31 11.24 -6.48 -13.85
C ILE A 31 11.09 -6.03 -15.30
N ALA A 32 12.01 -6.45 -16.16
CA ALA A 32 12.03 -6.06 -17.58
C ALA A 32 11.09 -6.91 -18.45
N ASP A 33 10.79 -8.14 -18.03
CA ASP A 33 9.89 -9.04 -18.76
C ASP A 33 8.68 -9.41 -17.88
N PRO A 34 7.50 -8.81 -18.15
CA PRO A 34 6.27 -9.11 -17.43
C PRO A 34 5.82 -10.58 -17.55
N SER A 35 6.22 -11.29 -18.62
CA SER A 35 5.94 -12.73 -18.79
C SER A 35 6.82 -13.60 -17.89
N ARG A 36 7.91 -13.03 -17.36
CA ARG A 36 8.86 -13.67 -16.43
C ARG A 36 9.07 -12.80 -15.19
N PRO A 37 8.02 -12.51 -14.40
CA PRO A 37 8.09 -11.54 -13.31
C PRO A 37 8.97 -12.02 -12.14
N HIS A 38 9.32 -13.30 -12.12
CA HIS A 38 10.24 -13.89 -11.16
C HIS A 38 11.71 -13.56 -11.46
N VAL A 39 12.02 -12.97 -12.61
CA VAL A 39 13.38 -12.57 -13.00
C VAL A 39 13.49 -11.05 -12.92
N VAL A 40 14.31 -10.57 -11.99
CA VAL A 40 14.53 -9.14 -11.80
C VAL A 40 15.93 -8.77 -12.24
N HIS A 41 16.03 -7.70 -13.03
CA HIS A 41 17.27 -7.14 -13.54
C HIS A 41 17.73 -6.05 -12.58
N ARG A 42 18.87 -6.27 -11.90
CA ARG A 42 19.54 -5.19 -11.18
C ARG A 42 20.41 -4.42 -12.17
N LEU A 43 20.08 -3.15 -12.41
CA LEU A 43 21.01 -2.23 -13.07
C LEU A 43 22.18 -1.95 -12.12
N SER A 44 23.35 -2.44 -12.49
CA SER A 44 24.59 -2.23 -11.75
C SER A 44 25.72 -1.83 -12.70
N ALA A 45 26.77 -1.20 -12.19
CA ALA A 45 27.91 -0.77 -13.00
C ALA A 45 28.61 -1.93 -13.74
N GLY A 46 28.41 -3.19 -13.31
CA GLY A 46 28.98 -4.39 -13.93
C GLY A 46 28.01 -5.18 -14.81
N GLY A 47 26.83 -4.63 -15.15
CA GLY A 47 25.84 -5.28 -16.01
C GLY A 47 24.57 -5.76 -15.27
N VAL A 48 23.79 -6.58 -15.97
CA VAL A 48 22.49 -7.10 -15.53
C VAL A 48 22.69 -8.37 -14.69
N HIS A 49 22.32 -8.31 -13.41
CA HIS A 49 22.22 -9.50 -12.56
C HIS A 49 20.76 -9.95 -12.46
N ARG A 50 20.53 -11.26 -12.68
CA ARG A 50 19.23 -11.91 -12.52
C ARG A 50 19.12 -12.47 -11.09
N LYS A 51 18.02 -12.16 -10.40
CA LYS A 51 17.69 -12.69 -9.07
C LYS A 51 16.21 -13.09 -9.03
N ARG A 52 15.90 -14.15 -8.30
CA ARG A 52 14.51 -14.61 -8.14
C ARG A 52 13.73 -13.73 -7.16
N LEU A 53 12.44 -13.54 -7.41
CA LEU A 53 11.60 -12.65 -6.60
C LEU A 53 11.57 -13.05 -5.10
N GLN A 54 11.57 -14.35 -4.81
CA GLN A 54 11.57 -14.87 -3.44
C GLN A 54 12.83 -14.53 -2.64
N GLU A 55 13.95 -14.25 -3.31
CA GLU A 55 15.23 -13.98 -2.65
C GLU A 55 15.39 -12.51 -2.24
N PHE A 56 14.47 -11.63 -2.63
CA PHE A 56 14.54 -10.21 -2.26
C PHE A 56 14.12 -9.97 -0.82
N SER A 57 14.93 -9.17 -0.10
CA SER A 57 14.57 -8.71 1.23
C SER A 57 13.39 -7.72 1.18
N PRO A 58 12.70 -7.48 2.30
CA PRO A 58 11.64 -6.46 2.37
C PRO A 58 12.10 -5.08 1.90
N VAL A 59 13.36 -4.70 2.22
CA VAL A 59 13.94 -3.43 1.79
C VAL A 59 14.15 -3.40 0.27
N GLU A 60 14.60 -4.50 -0.31
CA GLU A 60 14.78 -4.59 -1.77
C GLU A 60 13.44 -4.57 -2.51
N ARG A 61 12.40 -5.20 -1.97
CA ARG A 61 11.06 -5.20 -2.58
C ARG A 61 10.46 -3.79 -2.68
N ARG A 62 10.82 -2.86 -1.80
CA ARG A 62 10.37 -1.46 -1.85
C ARG A 62 10.98 -0.63 -2.98
N ARG A 63 12.00 -1.13 -3.67
CA ARG A 63 12.61 -0.46 -4.84
C ARG A 63 12.47 -1.29 -6.12
N LEU A 64 11.58 -2.28 -6.09
CA LEU A 64 11.23 -3.10 -7.23
C LEU A 64 10.23 -2.36 -8.12
N LEU A 65 10.58 -2.20 -9.38
CA LEU A 65 9.79 -1.53 -10.40
C LEU A 65 9.47 -2.54 -11.51
N ARG A 66 8.34 -2.35 -12.18
CA ARG A 66 8.06 -2.97 -13.48
C ARG A 66 8.15 -1.92 -14.57
N GLU A 67 8.62 -2.34 -15.73
CA GLU A 67 8.57 -1.53 -16.95
C GLU A 67 7.22 -1.75 -17.62
N THR A 68 6.53 -0.66 -17.95
CA THR A 68 5.28 -0.67 -18.74
C THR A 68 5.42 0.26 -19.94
N GLU A 69 4.41 0.25 -20.82
CA GLU A 69 4.36 1.13 -22.00
C GLU A 69 4.46 2.61 -21.60
N ASP A 70 3.87 3.00 -20.47
CA ASP A 70 3.92 4.37 -19.97
C ASP A 70 5.22 4.68 -19.20
N GLY A 71 6.03 3.67 -18.88
CA GLY A 71 7.32 3.80 -18.19
C GLY A 71 7.42 2.99 -16.90
N LEU A 72 8.29 3.41 -15.98
CA LEU A 72 8.49 2.68 -14.72
C LEU A 72 7.31 2.90 -13.77
N GLU A 73 6.96 1.84 -13.04
CA GLU A 73 6.06 1.92 -11.88
C GLU A 73 6.43 0.91 -10.79
N PRO A 74 6.02 1.11 -9.53
CA PRO A 74 6.34 0.18 -8.45
C PRO A 74 5.62 -1.16 -8.60
N ALA A 75 6.36 -2.25 -8.41
CA ALA A 75 5.77 -3.60 -8.35
C ALA A 75 4.93 -3.83 -7.07
N MET A 76 5.05 -2.94 -6.07
CA MET A 76 4.25 -3.00 -4.85
C MET A 76 2.83 -2.50 -5.13
N LEU A 77 1.84 -3.25 -4.65
CA LEU A 77 0.43 -2.89 -4.82
C LEU A 77 0.08 -1.58 -4.09
N TRP A 78 0.58 -1.44 -2.86
CA TRP A 78 0.19 -0.38 -1.95
C TRP A 78 1.20 0.76 -1.93
N LEU A 79 0.71 1.97 -2.23
CA LEU A 79 1.51 3.18 -2.36
C LEU A 79 1.02 4.26 -1.39
N ASN A 80 1.92 5.17 -1.00
CA ASN A 80 1.54 6.40 -0.32
C ASN A 80 1.05 7.47 -1.32
N GLU A 81 0.63 8.64 -0.83
CA GLU A 81 0.15 9.73 -1.70
C GLU A 81 1.20 10.26 -2.69
N ASN A 82 2.48 9.94 -2.47
CA ASN A 82 3.56 10.30 -3.39
C ASN A 82 3.83 9.23 -4.45
N GLY A 83 3.00 8.18 -4.53
CA GLY A 83 3.16 7.06 -5.46
C GLY A 83 4.37 6.18 -5.16
N LEU A 84 4.90 6.23 -3.93
CA LEU A 84 6.02 5.39 -3.48
C LEU A 84 5.52 4.22 -2.63
N PRO A 85 6.23 3.07 -2.63
CA PRO A 85 5.85 1.91 -1.81
C PRO A 85 5.66 2.26 -0.33
N MET A 86 4.49 1.92 0.20
CA MET A 86 4.14 2.22 1.59
C MET A 86 5.07 1.47 2.57
N SER A 87 5.50 2.15 3.63
CA SER A 87 6.27 1.51 4.70
C SER A 87 5.36 0.68 5.61
N VAL A 88 5.95 -0.26 6.36
CA VAL A 88 5.23 -1.01 7.40
C VAL A 88 4.65 -0.06 8.46
N SER A 89 5.42 0.95 8.87
CA SER A 89 4.96 1.96 9.82
C SER A 89 3.79 2.80 9.28
N GLY A 90 3.77 3.09 7.98
CA GLY A 90 2.64 3.78 7.34
C GLY A 90 1.36 2.95 7.43
N TRP A 91 1.47 1.65 7.15
CA TRP A 91 0.36 0.72 7.35
C TRP A 91 -0.11 0.67 8.80
N GLN A 92 0.81 0.54 9.76
CA GLN A 92 0.47 0.53 11.19
C GLN A 92 -0.26 1.81 11.61
N ALA A 93 0.15 2.97 11.09
CA ALA A 93 -0.52 4.24 11.38
C ALA A 93 -1.96 4.28 10.85
N VAL A 94 -2.21 3.84 9.61
CA VAL A 94 -3.56 3.77 9.03
C VAL A 94 -4.48 2.91 9.89
N PHE A 95 -4.02 1.71 10.28
CA PHE A 95 -4.80 0.83 11.14
C PHE A 95 -4.99 1.40 12.55
N SER A 96 -3.97 2.03 13.12
CA SER A 96 -4.09 2.70 14.43
C SER A 96 -5.17 3.76 14.39
N THR A 97 -5.16 4.64 13.39
CA THR A 97 -6.17 5.69 13.23
C THR A 97 -7.58 5.11 13.02
N ALA A 98 -7.70 4.01 12.27
CA ALA A 98 -8.99 3.33 12.11
C ALA A 98 -9.50 2.76 13.44
N ASN A 99 -8.62 2.11 14.21
CA ASN A 99 -8.95 1.56 15.52
C ASN A 99 -9.37 2.66 16.51
N ASP A 100 -8.69 3.81 16.51
CA ASP A 100 -9.03 4.94 17.38
C ASP A 100 -10.45 5.46 17.13
N ARG A 101 -10.90 5.47 15.86
CA ARG A 101 -12.28 5.85 15.51
C ARG A 101 -13.30 4.85 16.02
N CYS A 102 -13.02 3.54 15.87
CA CYS A 102 -13.88 2.50 16.43
C CYS A 102 -14.00 2.64 17.96
N HIS A 103 -12.87 2.83 18.65
CA HIS A 103 -12.88 3.03 20.10
C HIS A 103 -13.58 4.31 20.54
N ALA A 104 -13.50 5.38 19.74
CA ALA A 104 -14.25 6.60 20.00
C ALA A 104 -15.76 6.37 19.88
N LEU A 105 -16.19 5.61 18.88
CA LEU A 105 -17.59 5.22 18.69
C LEU A 105 -18.09 4.35 19.84
N ASP A 106 -17.33 3.32 20.24
CA ASP A 106 -17.69 2.43 21.36
C ASP A 106 -17.89 3.23 22.66
N ARG A 107 -17.01 4.19 22.95
CA ARG A 107 -17.15 5.07 24.12
C ARG A 107 -18.37 5.98 24.03
N ALA A 108 -18.69 6.48 22.83
CA ALA A 108 -19.84 7.37 22.61
C ALA A 108 -21.18 6.64 22.72
N VAL A 109 -21.24 5.35 22.37
CA VAL A 109 -22.45 4.52 22.42
C VAL A 109 -22.72 3.97 23.84
N GLY A 110 -21.69 3.93 24.72
CA GLY A 110 -21.81 3.41 26.08
C GLY A 110 -22.07 1.90 26.13
N PRO A 111 -22.01 1.24 27.32
CA PRO A 111 -22.35 -0.17 27.45
C PRO A 111 -23.88 -0.32 27.41
N GLY A 112 -24.48 -0.23 26.22
CA GLY A 112 -25.95 -0.22 26.14
C GLY A 112 -26.59 -0.51 24.80
N CYS A 113 -25.87 -0.47 23.67
CA CYS A 113 -26.52 -0.70 22.37
C CYS A 113 -25.63 -1.54 21.45
N MET A 114 -25.85 -2.86 21.44
CA MET A 114 -25.43 -3.73 20.34
C MET A 114 -26.66 -3.99 19.46
N GLY A 115 -26.75 -3.31 18.32
CA GLY A 115 -27.89 -3.42 17.39
C GLY A 115 -29.08 -2.52 17.70
N ALA A 116 -30.03 -2.44 16.76
CA ALA A 116 -31.17 -1.52 16.72
C ALA A 116 -32.27 -1.75 17.80
N ARG A 117 -31.89 -2.14 19.02
CA ARG A 117 -32.78 -2.22 20.17
C ARG A 117 -32.08 -1.62 21.38
N CYS A 118 -32.31 -0.33 21.58
CA CYS A 118 -32.19 0.26 22.90
C CYS A 118 -33.26 -0.39 23.78
N MET A 119 -32.88 -1.09 24.85
CA MET A 119 -33.84 -1.54 25.85
C MET A 119 -34.11 -0.37 26.79
N GLU A 120 -35.35 0.12 26.82
CA GLU A 120 -35.75 1.18 27.74
C GLU A 120 -35.59 0.72 29.19
N PRO A 121 -35.11 1.59 30.11
CA PRO A 121 -35.03 1.25 31.51
C PRO A 121 -36.46 1.11 32.07
N THR A 122 -36.86 -0.11 32.43
CA THR A 122 -38.09 -0.38 33.17
C THR A 122 -38.03 0.30 34.53
N THR A 123 -38.61 1.50 34.65
CA THR A 123 -38.98 2.06 35.95
C THR A 123 -40.22 1.31 36.44
N SER A 124 -40.04 0.41 37.41
CA SER A 124 -41.16 -0.13 38.17
C SER A 124 -41.55 0.89 39.26
N PRO A 125 -42.82 1.30 39.37
CA PRO A 125 -43.29 2.13 40.47
C PRO A 125 -43.39 1.29 41.77
N PRO A 126 -43.48 1.95 42.95
CA PRO A 126 -43.12 1.39 44.26
C PRO A 126 -44.03 0.26 44.77
#